data_AF-A0A9J6D9E8-F1
#
_entry.id   AF-A0A9J6D9E8-F1
#
_cell.length_a   1.000
_cell.length_b   1.000
_cell.length_c   1.000
_cell.angle_alpha   90.00
_cell.angle_beta   90.00
_cell.angle_gamma   90.00
#
_symmetry.space_group_name_H-M   'P 1'
#
loop_
_entity.id
_entity.type
_entity.pdbx_description
1 polymer ?
#
loop_
_entity_poly.entity_id
_entity_poly.type
_entity_poly.pdbx_seq_one_letter_code
_entity_poly.pdbx_strand_id
1 'polypeptide(L)'
;MEDGSRCSVADYFQNRYGLLVQANLPCIQVGSLAHPIYLPLEVCEIVESQHCRIKLGKNQTSEMIKRTAQAPAKRFNEIRQSVRDLLGSGDKCLHDFNIKISTEPTQLKGRVLEPPSLQGV
;
A
#
# COMPACT_ATOMS: atom_id res chain seq x y z
N MET A 1 -11.85 -29.77 16.48
CA MET A 1 -11.12 -29.71 17.77
C MET A 1 -10.16 -30.89 17.84
N GLU A 2 -9.14 -30.86 18.71
CA GLU A 2 -8.11 -31.93 18.81
C GLU A 2 -8.71 -33.31 19.19
N ASP A 3 -9.95 -33.34 19.68
CA ASP A 3 -10.73 -34.52 20.06
C ASP A 3 -11.68 -35.03 18.95
N GLY A 4 -11.67 -34.43 17.76
CA GLY A 4 -12.58 -34.78 16.65
C GLY A 4 -14.03 -34.32 16.83
N SER A 5 -14.34 -33.55 17.88
CA SER A 5 -15.69 -33.01 18.09
C SER A 5 -16.01 -31.86 17.12
N ARG A 6 -17.29 -31.76 16.75
CA ARG A 6 -17.85 -30.67 15.93
C ARG A 6 -18.38 -29.60 16.87
N CYS A 7 -17.92 -28.37 16.68
CA CYS A 7 -18.39 -27.18 17.38
C CYS A 7 -18.62 -26.05 16.36
N SER A 8 -19.43 -25.05 16.72
CA SER A 8 -19.46 -23.82 15.93
C SER A 8 -18.20 -22.99 16.19
N VAL A 9 -17.90 -22.07 15.27
CA VAL A 9 -16.80 -21.11 15.47
C VAL A 9 -17.08 -20.21 16.68
N ALA A 10 -18.34 -19.78 16.87
CA ALA A 10 -18.74 -18.96 18.01
C ALA A 10 -18.51 -19.70 19.35
N ASP A 11 -18.95 -20.96 19.45
CA ASP A 11 -18.75 -21.77 20.65
C ASP A 11 -17.26 -22.02 20.90
N TYR A 12 -16.47 -22.26 19.85
CA TYR A 12 -15.02 -22.44 20.00
C TYR A 12 -14.36 -21.20 20.58
N PHE A 13 -14.65 -20.01 20.04
CA PHE A 13 -14.03 -18.77 20.51
C PHE A 13 -14.50 -18.38 21.91
N GLN A 14 -15.77 -18.64 22.24
CA GLN A 14 -16.28 -18.43 23.59
C GLN A 14 -15.65 -19.40 24.60
N ASN A 15 -15.59 -20.69 24.29
CA ASN A 15 -15.07 -21.70 25.22
C ASN A 15 -13.54 -21.66 25.35
N ARG A 16 -12.82 -21.39 24.25
CA ARG A 16 -11.35 -21.42 24.22
C ARG A 16 -10.72 -20.10 24.66
N TYR A 17 -11.33 -18.98 24.26
CA TYR A 17 -10.75 -17.64 24.45
C TYR A 17 -11.62 -16.71 25.30
N GLY A 18 -12.83 -17.12 25.70
CA GLY A 18 -13.77 -16.24 26.41
C GLY A 18 -14.33 -15.11 25.53
N LEU A 19 -14.18 -15.21 24.21
CA LEU A 19 -14.58 -14.17 23.26
C LEU A 19 -15.97 -14.44 22.72
N LEU A 20 -16.90 -13.52 22.99
CA LEU A 20 -18.22 -13.49 22.36
C LEU A 20 -18.09 -12.88 20.97
N VAL A 21 -18.34 -13.69 19.95
CA VAL A 21 -18.35 -13.27 18.54
C VAL A 21 -19.77 -13.35 17.99
N GLN A 22 -20.11 -12.50 17.02
CA GLN A 22 -21.44 -12.44 16.44
C GLN A 22 -21.67 -13.61 15.49
N ALA A 23 -22.49 -14.58 15.92
CA ALA A 23 -22.79 -15.78 15.14
C ALA A 23 -23.53 -15.51 13.81
N ASN A 24 -24.13 -14.32 13.65
CA ASN A 24 -24.81 -13.91 12.42
C ASN A 24 -23.88 -13.28 11.36
N LEU A 25 -22.59 -13.10 11.67
CA LEU A 25 -21.59 -12.63 10.72
C LEU A 25 -20.84 -13.81 10.06
N PRO A 26 -20.42 -13.69 8.80
CA PRO A 26 -19.62 -14.72 8.15
C PRO A 26 -18.22 -14.80 8.77
N CYS A 27 -17.62 -15.98 8.73
CA CYS A 27 -16.20 -16.17 9.06
C CYS A 27 -15.33 -15.93 7.81
N ILE A 28 -14.11 -15.46 8.03
CA ILE A 28 -13.05 -15.48 7.02
C ILE A 28 -12.43 -16.88 6.98
N GLN A 29 -12.42 -17.51 5.82
CA GLN A 29 -11.65 -18.74 5.60
C GLN A 29 -10.24 -18.38 5.17
N VAL A 30 -9.25 -18.85 5.93
CA VAL A 30 -7.82 -18.74 5.63
C VAL A 30 -7.19 -20.13 5.58
N GLY A 31 -5.91 -20.20 5.20
CA GLY A 31 -5.20 -21.48 5.04
C GLY A 31 -5.47 -22.12 3.67
N SER A 32 -5.22 -23.43 3.57
CA SER A 32 -5.41 -24.17 2.32
C SER A 32 -6.81 -24.79 2.24
N LEU A 33 -7.25 -25.18 1.03
CA LEU A 33 -8.53 -25.89 0.88
C LEU A 33 -8.53 -27.25 1.59
N ALA A 34 -7.38 -27.89 1.72
CA ALA A 34 -7.23 -29.17 2.44
C ALA A 34 -7.28 -29.00 3.97
N HIS A 35 -6.82 -27.84 4.47
CA HIS A 35 -6.79 -27.51 5.90
C HIS A 35 -7.34 -26.09 6.11
N PRO A 36 -8.66 -25.91 6.00
CA PRO A 36 -9.29 -24.61 6.16
C PRO A 36 -9.28 -24.18 7.63
N ILE A 37 -8.99 -22.90 7.87
CA ILE A 37 -9.07 -22.26 9.17
C ILE A 37 -10.15 -21.17 9.07
N TYR A 38 -11.06 -21.11 10.04
CA TYR A 38 -12.15 -20.15 10.07
C TYR A 38 -11.93 -19.13 11.20
N LEU A 39 -11.92 -17.85 10.85
CA LEU A 39 -11.73 -16.75 11.77
C LEU A 39 -12.97 -15.84 11.77
N PRO A 40 -13.54 -15.51 12.94
CA PRO A 40 -14.51 -14.42 13.07
C PRO A 40 -13.95 -13.09 12.55
N LEU A 41 -14.80 -12.21 12.03
CA LEU A 41 -14.39 -10.89 11.55
C LEU A 41 -13.81 -10.03 12.68
N GLU A 42 -14.31 -10.22 13.90
CA GLU A 42 -13.98 -9.46 15.09
C GLU A 42 -12.56 -9.69 15.59
N VAL A 43 -11.93 -10.79 15.18
CA VAL A 43 -10.55 -11.13 15.54
C VAL A 43 -9.57 -10.86 14.40
N CYS A 44 -10.02 -10.23 13.32
CA CYS A 44 -9.22 -9.95 12.13
C CYS A 44 -8.97 -8.45 11.95
N GLU A 45 -7.74 -8.10 11.58
CA GLU A 45 -7.38 -6.76 11.14
C GLU A 45 -6.76 -6.80 9.74
N ILE A 46 -6.94 -5.73 8.98
CA ILE A 46 -6.29 -5.59 7.67
C ILE A 46 -4.83 -5.19 7.94
N VAL A 47 -3.90 -6.08 7.61
CA VAL A 47 -2.46 -5.78 7.71
C VAL A 47 -2.12 -4.56 6.85
N GLU A 48 -1.28 -3.67 7.39
CA GLU A 48 -0.85 -2.46 6.73
C GLU A 48 -0.06 -2.73 5.43
N SER A 49 0.11 -1.68 4.62
CA SER A 49 0.97 -1.69 3.42
C SER A 49 0.58 -2.71 2.33
N GLN A 50 -0.66 -3.19 2.33
CA GLN A 50 -1.18 -4.02 1.25
C GLN A 50 -1.56 -3.16 0.02
N HIS A 51 -0.95 -3.46 -1.13
CA HIS A 51 -1.28 -2.79 -2.39
C HIS A 51 -2.65 -3.25 -2.91
N CYS A 52 -3.60 -2.32 -2.99
CA CYS A 52 -4.88 -2.54 -3.67
C CYS A 52 -4.68 -2.73 -5.19
N ARG A 53 -4.91 -3.93 -5.70
CA ARG A 53 -4.82 -4.27 -7.14
C ARG A 53 -6.12 -4.09 -7.91
N ILE A 54 -7.21 -3.80 -7.20
CA ILE A 54 -8.55 -3.66 -7.78
C ILE A 54 -8.67 -2.27 -8.42
N LYS A 55 -9.36 -2.19 -9.56
CA LYS A 55 -9.66 -0.91 -10.19
C LYS A 55 -10.49 -0.04 -9.25
N LEU A 56 -9.99 1.16 -8.99
CA LEU A 56 -10.68 2.15 -8.15
C LEU A 56 -11.98 2.62 -8.82
N GLY A 57 -12.99 2.90 -7.99
CA GLY A 57 -14.22 3.53 -8.45
C GLY A 57 -13.97 4.96 -8.95
N LYS A 58 -14.94 5.55 -9.67
CA LYS A 58 -14.80 6.91 -10.23
C LYS A 58 -14.45 7.96 -9.17
N ASN A 59 -15.13 7.92 -8.03
CA ASN A 59 -14.89 8.86 -6.93
C ASN A 59 -13.50 8.67 -6.31
N GLN A 60 -13.10 7.43 -6.04
CA GLN A 60 -11.77 7.10 -5.52
C GLN A 60 -10.65 7.51 -6.50
N THR A 61 -10.86 7.28 -7.80
CA THR A 61 -9.93 7.69 -8.86
C THR A 61 -9.80 9.21 -8.92
N SER A 62 -10.92 9.94 -8.85
CA SER A 62 -10.92 11.40 -8.82
C SER A 62 -10.13 11.95 -7.63
N GLU A 63 -10.35 11.40 -6.43
CA GLU A 63 -9.58 11.78 -5.23
C GLU A 63 -8.09 11.44 -5.36
N MET A 64 -7.75 10.27 -5.91
CA MET A 64 -6.37 9.90 -6.19
C MET A 64 -5.70 10.88 -7.15
N ILE A 65 -6.38 11.28 -8.22
CA ILE A 65 -5.86 12.27 -9.18
C ILE A 65 -5.64 13.61 -8.49
N LYS A 66 -6.63 14.13 -7.74
CA LYS A 66 -6.48 15.40 -7.01
C LYS A 66 -5.29 15.40 -6.05
N ARG A 67 -5.01 14.27 -5.41
CA ARG A 67 -3.88 14.12 -4.48
C ARG A 67 -2.53 13.99 -5.20
N THR A 68 -2.49 13.33 -6.35
CA THR A 68 -1.24 13.01 -7.05
C THR A 68 -0.86 14.02 -8.13
N ALA A 69 -1.82 14.74 -8.71
CA ALA A 69 -1.60 15.79 -9.69
C ALA A 69 -1.05 17.03 -8.98
N GLN A 70 0.23 17.31 -9.20
CA GLN A 70 0.93 18.42 -8.56
C GLN A 70 1.66 19.27 -9.61
N ALA A 71 1.71 20.58 -9.37
CA ALA A 71 2.48 21.48 -10.21
C ALA A 71 3.98 21.09 -10.19
N PRO A 72 4.70 21.19 -11.32
CA PRO A 72 6.09 20.74 -11.42
C PRO A 72 6.99 21.29 -10.32
N ALA A 73 6.90 22.59 -10.03
CA ALA A 73 7.72 23.22 -8.97
C ALA A 73 7.48 22.59 -7.58
N LYS A 74 6.23 22.30 -7.23
CA LYS A 74 5.88 21.64 -5.97
C LYS A 74 6.44 20.21 -5.94
N ARG A 75 6.27 19.46 -7.04
CA ARG A 75 6.78 18.10 -7.18
C ARG A 75 8.31 18.04 -7.02
N PHE A 76 9.05 18.97 -7.62
CA PHE A 76 10.50 19.06 -7.46
C PHE A 76 10.91 19.33 -6.00
N ASN A 77 10.19 20.21 -5.30
CA ASN A 77 10.48 20.50 -3.90
C ASN A 77 10.20 19.30 -2.99
N GLU A 78 9.10 18.58 -3.21
CA GLU A 78 8.79 17.34 -2.47
C GLU A 78 9.84 16.26 -2.71
N ILE A 79 10.28 16.04 -3.96
CA ILE A 79 11.35 15.09 -4.27
C ILE A 79 12.64 15.46 -3.53
N ARG A 80 13.04 16.74 -3.57
CA ARG A 80 14.23 17.22 -2.84
C ARG A 80 14.12 16.95 -1.34
N GLN A 81 12.96 17.22 -0.74
CA GLN A 81 12.74 16.99 0.68
C GLN A 81 12.83 15.50 1.01
N SER A 82 12.16 14.63 0.26
CA SER A 82 12.22 13.18 0.47
C SER A 82 13.64 12.61 0.38
N VAL A 83 14.46 13.10 -0.57
CA VAL A 83 15.87 12.68 -0.68
C VAL A 83 16.67 13.14 0.55
N ARG A 84 16.45 14.36 1.04
CA ARG A 84 17.13 14.86 2.25
C ARG A 84 16.72 14.08 3.49
N ASP A 85 15.44 13.76 3.64
CA ASP A 85 14.91 12.97 4.77
C ASP A 85 15.49 11.55 4.75
N LEU A 86 15.53 10.91 3.57
CA LEU A 86 16.15 9.59 3.37
C LEU A 86 17.63 9.60 3.79
N LEU A 87 18.41 10.56 3.31
CA LEU A 87 19.84 10.63 3.64
C LEU A 87 20.11 11.06 5.09
N GLY A 88 19.23 11.89 5.67
CA GLY A 88 19.32 12.35 7.07
C GLY A 88 19.04 11.25 8.09
N SER A 89 18.27 10.21 7.71
CA SER A 89 17.95 9.08 8.58
C SER A 89 19.10 8.05 8.72
N GLY A 90 20.23 8.27 8.03
CA GLY A 90 21.50 7.61 8.31
C GLY A 90 21.68 6.29 7.58
N ASP A 91 22.32 6.31 6.41
CA ASP A 91 22.51 5.12 5.60
C ASP A 91 23.93 4.54 5.78
N LYS A 92 24.10 3.71 6.82
CA LYS A 92 25.37 3.00 7.10
C LYS A 92 25.84 2.18 5.88
N CYS A 93 24.91 1.62 5.14
CA CYS A 93 25.20 0.82 3.94
C CYS A 93 25.89 1.66 2.86
N LEU A 94 25.36 2.85 2.53
CA LEU A 94 25.97 3.71 1.50
C LEU A 94 27.41 4.10 1.84
N HIS A 95 27.69 4.33 3.13
CA HIS A 95 29.05 4.62 3.59
C HIS A 95 29.99 3.43 3.38
N ASP A 96 29.56 2.21 3.72
CA ASP A 96 30.37 1.00 3.56
C ASP A 96 30.74 0.71 2.10
N PHE A 97 29.88 1.11 1.15
CA PHE A 97 30.14 1.01 -0.29
C PHE A 97 30.72 2.30 -0.91
N ASN A 98 31.04 3.32 -0.10
CA ASN A 98 31.55 4.63 -0.55
C ASN A 98 30.66 5.30 -1.62
N ILE A 99 29.34 5.15 -1.51
CA ILE A 99 28.35 5.74 -2.39
C ILE A 99 27.96 7.12 -1.86
N LYS A 100 27.97 8.13 -2.72
CA LYS A 100 27.54 9.50 -2.41
C LYS A 100 26.37 9.90 -3.30
N ILE A 101 25.28 10.36 -2.70
CA ILE A 101 24.06 10.76 -3.40
C ILE A 101 23.90 12.28 -3.29
N SER A 102 23.70 12.95 -4.42
CA SER A 102 23.37 14.38 -4.47
C SER A 102 21.92 14.62 -4.04
N THR A 103 21.69 15.65 -3.22
CA THR A 103 20.35 16.12 -2.87
C THR A 103 19.74 17.05 -3.90
N GLU A 104 20.53 17.50 -4.89
CA GLU A 104 20.08 18.39 -5.95
C GLU A 104 19.84 17.63 -7.26
N PRO A 105 18.75 17.94 -8.00
CA PRO A 105 18.49 17.36 -9.32
C PRO A 105 19.60 17.69 -10.32
N THR A 106 19.94 16.71 -11.17
CA THR A 106 20.87 16.90 -12.28
C THR A 106 20.35 17.93 -13.27
N GLN A 107 21.17 18.92 -13.61
CA GLN A 107 20.83 19.96 -14.57
C GLN A 107 21.16 19.51 -16.00
N LEU A 108 20.25 19.78 -16.94
CA LEU A 108 20.35 19.39 -18.34
C LEU A 108 20.04 20.58 -19.25
N LYS A 109 20.70 20.65 -20.42
CA LYS A 109 20.38 21.62 -21.46
C LYS A 109 19.30 21.06 -22.38
N GLY A 110 18.09 21.61 -22.28
CA GLY A 110 16.98 21.31 -23.20
C GLY A 110 16.96 22.20 -24.43
N ARG A 111 16.12 21.84 -25.40
CA ARG A 111 15.78 22.68 -26.56
C ARG A 111 14.28 22.63 -26.80
N VAL A 112 13.68 23.75 -27.20
CA VAL A 112 12.28 23.82 -27.63
C VAL A 112 12.26 23.68 -29.14
N LEU A 113 11.50 22.71 -29.64
CA LEU A 113 11.30 22.51 -31.07
C LEU A 113 10.13 23.37 -31.54
N GLU A 114 10.27 23.99 -32.71
CA GLU A 114 9.14 24.66 -33.35
C GLU A 114 8.06 23.64 -33.73
N PRO A 115 6.77 23.95 -33.52
CA PRO A 115 5.69 23.07 -33.91
C PRO A 115 5.62 22.93 -35.44
N PRO A 116 5.20 21.76 -35.96
CA PRO A 116 5.05 21.57 -37.39
C PRO A 116 3.85 22.37 -37.94
N SER A 117 3.94 22.80 -39.20
CA SER A 117 2.79 23.38 -39.92
C SER A 117 1.77 22.29 -40.25
N LEU A 118 0.50 22.54 -39.93
CA LEU A 118 -0.60 21.67 -40.34
C LEU A 118 -1.05 22.05 -41.76
N GLN A 119 -1.12 21.07 -42.68
CA GLN A 119 -1.86 21.21 -43.93
C GLN A 119 -3.23 20.55 -43.75
N GLY A 120 -4.31 21.33 -43.85
CA GLY A 120 -5.67 20.80 -43.93
C GLY A 120 -5.91 20.15 -45.29
N VAL A 121 -6.71 19.08 -45.31
CA VAL A 121 -7.32 18.50 -46.51
C VAL A 121 -8.66 19.18 -46.75
#